data_AF-A0A9P8JR99-F1
#
_entry.id   AF-A0A9P8JR99-F1
#
_cell.length_a   1.000
_cell.length_b   1.000
_cell.length_c   1.000
_cell.angle_alpha   90.00
_cell.angle_beta   90.00
_cell.angle_gamma   90.00
#
_symmetry.space_group_name_H-M   'P 1'
#
loop_
_entity.id
_entity.type
_entity.pdbx_description
1 polymer ?
#
loop_
_entity_poly.entity_id
_entity_poly.type
_entity_poly.pdbx_seq_one_letter_code
_entity_poly.pdbx_strand_id
1 'polypeptide(L)'
;MSTGACQATLIPQALPIFRRFISGVGAEPGEDTKKQIRSTLSRFLMILKNAQKREFEASLPCEKNTILAGTMLITSANAAFEANDPALLRFVSELTECLDNPMTTKMAAGCVRTLLVVPIRGAAHPAILSHLLPRLVTFLTVPSDLEGIDQSRTIIAQSLTTAISTFPTDRKLAGFALLIPTLLARAEKETSPVVQKETAARLLELASNDASAFRGVVLRLSAEQKSLMEKIIKGSQGPKQEVREEVEEKEPTIALKMNF
;
A
#
# COMPACT_ATOMS: atom_id res chain seq x y z
N MET A 1 7.78 -27.96 -0.05
CA MET A 1 6.52 -27.23 0.28
C MET A 1 5.42 -27.49 -0.79
N SER A 2 5.34 -28.72 -1.33
CA SER A 2 4.52 -29.04 -2.51
C SER A 2 3.10 -29.54 -2.19
N THR A 3 2.81 -29.85 -0.93
CA THR A 3 1.49 -30.37 -0.53
C THR A 3 0.57 -29.22 -0.12
N GLY A 4 -0.69 -29.26 -0.57
CA GLY A 4 -1.70 -28.22 -0.30
C GLY A 4 -1.90 -27.95 1.19
N ALA A 5 -1.92 -29.00 2.01
CA ALA A 5 -2.08 -28.89 3.47
C ALA A 5 -0.93 -28.12 4.15
N CYS A 6 0.31 -28.28 3.68
CA CYS A 6 1.44 -27.50 4.21
C CYS A 6 1.26 -26.01 3.92
N GLN A 7 0.88 -25.67 2.69
CA GLN A 7 0.70 -24.27 2.27
C GLN A 7 -0.49 -23.59 2.93
N ALA A 8 -1.58 -24.32 3.14
CA ALA A 8 -2.81 -23.79 3.73
C ALA A 8 -2.72 -23.63 5.26
N THR A 9 -2.05 -24.56 5.95
CA THR A 9 -2.11 -24.62 7.42
C THR A 9 -0.77 -24.32 8.07
N LEU A 10 0.29 -24.98 7.63
CA LEU A 10 1.59 -24.90 8.32
C LEU A 10 2.31 -23.59 8.03
N ILE A 11 2.29 -23.11 6.78
CA ILE A 11 3.00 -21.88 6.43
C ILE A 11 2.45 -20.65 7.17
N PRO A 12 1.13 -20.40 7.23
CA PRO A 12 0.60 -19.28 8.01
C PRO A 12 1.01 -19.31 9.49
N GLN A 13 1.11 -20.50 10.09
CA GLN A 13 1.55 -20.68 11.48
C GLN A 13 3.06 -20.47 11.66
N ALA A 14 3.86 -20.81 10.64
CA ALA A 14 5.31 -20.61 10.66
C ALA A 14 5.74 -19.16 10.40
N LEU A 15 4.93 -18.36 9.69
CA LEU A 15 5.29 -16.99 9.32
C LEU A 15 5.59 -16.06 10.51
N PRO A 16 4.82 -16.06 11.63
CA PRO A 16 5.17 -15.27 12.81
C PRO A 16 6.52 -15.67 13.42
N ILE A 17 6.81 -16.97 13.47
CA ILE A 17 8.07 -17.52 13.99
C ILE A 17 9.22 -17.07 13.09
N PHE A 18 9.05 -17.22 11.78
CA PHE A 18 10.00 -16.74 10.76
C PHE A 18 10.28 -15.25 10.92
N ARG A 19 9.24 -14.41 11.04
CA ARG A 19 9.41 -12.97 11.22
C ARG A 19 10.21 -12.63 12.48
N ARG A 20 9.90 -13.28 13.61
CA ARG A 20 10.63 -13.07 14.88
C ARG A 20 12.09 -13.47 14.76
N PHE A 21 12.36 -14.63 14.16
CA PHE A 21 13.72 -15.12 13.92
C PHE A 21 14.54 -14.15 13.05
N ILE A 22 13.99 -13.75 11.90
CA ILE A 22 14.66 -12.82 10.98
C ILE A 22 14.87 -11.46 11.62
N SER A 23 13.92 -10.95 12.41
CA SER A 23 14.10 -9.67 13.12
C SER A 23 15.27 -9.73 14.11
N GLY A 24 15.48 -10.88 14.77
CA GLY A 24 16.62 -11.07 15.68
C GLY A 24 17.95 -11.17 14.95
N VAL A 25 18.02 -11.96 13.89
CA VAL A 25 19.26 -12.22 13.13
C VAL A 25 19.62 -11.07 12.18
N GLY A 26 18.62 -10.32 11.71
CA GLY A 26 18.75 -9.27 10.70
C GLY A 26 18.93 -7.85 11.24
N ALA A 27 18.94 -7.66 12.56
CA ALA A 27 19.11 -6.34 13.17
C ALA A 27 20.53 -5.77 12.96
N GLU A 28 21.55 -6.58 13.21
CA GLU A 28 22.97 -6.24 13.01
C GLU A 28 23.69 -7.42 12.32
N PRO A 29 23.39 -7.67 11.03
CA PRO A 29 23.88 -8.86 10.36
C PRO A 29 25.38 -8.69 10.03
N GLY A 30 26.19 -9.65 10.47
CA GLY A 30 27.55 -9.83 9.96
C GLY A 30 27.55 -10.23 8.48
N GLU A 31 28.70 -10.16 7.81
CA GLU A 31 28.79 -10.38 6.35
C GLU A 31 28.24 -11.73 5.88
N ASP A 32 28.50 -12.81 6.62
CA ASP A 32 27.97 -14.13 6.28
C ASP A 32 26.44 -14.19 6.45
N THR A 33 25.90 -13.55 7.48
CA THR A 33 24.46 -13.42 7.69
C THR A 33 23.82 -12.62 6.55
N LYS A 34 24.44 -11.53 6.10
CA LYS A 34 23.97 -10.77 4.93
C LYS A 34 23.93 -11.64 3.67
N LYS A 35 24.99 -12.41 3.40
CA LYS A 35 25.02 -13.36 2.28
C LYS A 35 23.89 -14.39 2.38
N GLN A 36 23.64 -14.94 3.57
CA GLN A 36 22.56 -15.90 3.79
C GLN A 36 21.17 -15.29 3.60
N ILE A 37 20.94 -14.07 4.06
CA ILE A 37 19.66 -13.35 3.86
C ILE A 37 19.41 -13.10 2.37
N ARG A 38 20.43 -12.63 1.63
CA ARG A 38 20.33 -12.43 0.18
C ARG A 38 20.14 -13.74 -0.59
N SER A 39 20.78 -14.82 -0.16
CA SER A 39 20.57 -16.16 -0.71
C SER A 39 19.14 -16.66 -0.44
N THR A 40 18.62 -16.40 0.76
CA THR A 40 17.22 -16.72 1.12
C THR A 40 16.24 -16.00 0.21
N LEU A 41 16.42 -14.70 -0.03
CA LEU A 41 15.57 -13.94 -0.95
C LEU A 41 15.66 -14.51 -2.38
N SER A 42 16.86 -14.87 -2.84
CA SER A 42 17.08 -15.50 -4.14
C SER A 42 16.34 -16.84 -4.27
N ARG A 43 16.29 -17.62 -3.19
CA ARG A 43 15.51 -18.87 -3.14
C ARG A 43 14.01 -18.61 -3.17
N PHE A 44 13.52 -17.60 -2.46
CA PHE A 44 12.11 -17.18 -2.55
C PHE A 44 11.73 -16.77 -3.97
N LEU A 45 12.59 -16.02 -4.68
CA LEU A 45 12.38 -15.70 -6.09
C LEU A 45 12.25 -16.94 -6.98
N MET A 46 13.11 -17.95 -6.77
CA MET A 46 13.03 -19.21 -7.53
C MET A 46 11.73 -19.96 -7.24
N ILE A 47 11.32 -20.02 -5.96
CA ILE A 47 10.06 -20.67 -5.54
C ILE A 47 8.86 -19.92 -6.12
N LEU A 48 8.88 -18.59 -6.08
CA LEU A 48 7.85 -17.72 -6.64
C LEU A 48 7.67 -17.97 -8.13
N LYS A 49 8.77 -17.92 -8.90
CA LYS A 49 8.72 -18.20 -10.35
C LYS A 49 8.19 -19.60 -10.65
N ASN A 50 8.54 -20.60 -9.83
CA ASN A 50 8.01 -21.95 -10.02
C ASN A 50 6.51 -22.04 -9.69
N ALA A 51 6.06 -21.39 -8.61
CA ALA A 51 4.65 -21.34 -8.22
C ALA A 51 3.78 -20.59 -9.24
N GLN A 52 4.34 -19.59 -9.93
CA GLN A 52 3.66 -18.85 -10.99
C GLN A 52 3.37 -19.70 -12.24
N LYS A 53 4.08 -20.83 -12.45
CA LYS A 53 3.80 -21.76 -13.55
C LYS A 53 2.48 -22.53 -13.40
N ARG A 54 1.88 -22.53 -12.20
CA ARG A 54 0.61 -23.23 -11.89
C ARG A 54 0.62 -24.74 -12.13
N GLU A 55 1.78 -25.38 -12.03
CA GLU A 55 1.95 -26.83 -12.33
C GLU A 55 1.43 -27.77 -11.23
N PHE A 56 1.10 -27.25 -10.04
CA PHE A 56 0.63 -28.06 -8.92
C PHE A 56 -0.50 -27.37 -8.14
N GLU A 57 -1.37 -28.14 -7.49
CA GLU A 57 -2.57 -27.66 -6.79
C GLU A 57 -2.27 -26.53 -5.78
N ALA A 58 -1.15 -26.66 -5.06
CA ALA A 58 -0.74 -25.69 -4.05
C ALA A 58 -0.01 -24.45 -4.61
N SER A 59 0.03 -24.26 -5.94
CA SER A 59 0.78 -23.19 -6.61
C SER A 59 0.35 -21.80 -6.16
N LEU A 60 -0.95 -21.52 -6.13
CA LEU A 60 -1.45 -20.19 -5.76
C LEU A 60 -1.21 -19.86 -4.27
N PRO A 61 -1.53 -20.76 -3.31
CA PRO A 61 -1.11 -20.56 -1.93
C PRO A 61 0.40 -20.39 -1.78
N CYS A 62 1.21 -21.17 -2.51
CA CYS A 62 2.67 -21.06 -2.49
C CYS A 62 3.14 -19.67 -2.96
N GLU A 63 2.61 -19.16 -4.06
CA GLU A 63 2.91 -17.81 -4.55
C GLU A 63 2.57 -16.74 -3.49
N LYS A 64 1.34 -16.76 -2.96
CA LYS A 64 0.90 -15.79 -1.93
C LYS A 64 1.77 -15.82 -0.69
N ASN A 65 2.09 -17.01 -0.21
CA ASN A 65 2.95 -17.18 0.96
C ASN A 65 4.38 -16.75 0.68
N THR A 66 4.89 -16.95 -0.53
CA THR A 66 6.26 -16.59 -0.91
C THR A 66 6.43 -15.08 -1.02
N ILE A 67 5.49 -14.36 -1.64
CA ILE A 67 5.54 -12.88 -1.67
C ILE A 67 5.41 -12.28 -0.26
N LEU A 68 4.60 -12.89 0.61
CA LEU A 68 4.45 -12.46 1.99
C LEU A 68 5.76 -12.70 2.78
N ALA A 69 6.35 -13.89 2.68
CA ALA A 69 7.61 -14.23 3.33
C ALA A 69 8.77 -13.34 2.85
N GLY A 70 8.86 -13.08 1.54
CA GLY A 70 9.87 -12.18 0.98
C GLY A 70 9.71 -10.75 1.48
N THR A 71 8.47 -10.25 1.56
CA THR A 71 8.18 -8.93 2.14
C THR A 71 8.58 -8.86 3.61
N MET A 72 8.29 -9.91 4.40
CA MET A 72 8.72 -10.01 5.80
C MET A 72 10.25 -10.03 5.94
N LEU A 73 10.95 -10.76 5.07
CA LEU A 73 12.40 -10.83 5.04
C LEU A 73 13.03 -9.45 4.79
N ILE A 74 12.54 -8.75 3.75
CA ILE A 74 13.04 -7.41 3.38
C ILE A 74 12.81 -6.41 4.50
N THR A 75 11.61 -6.40 5.09
CA THR A 75 11.26 -5.42 6.12
C THR A 75 11.94 -5.70 7.46
N SER A 76 12.12 -6.97 7.82
CA SER A 76 12.69 -7.38 9.11
C SER A 76 14.22 -7.45 9.11
N ALA A 77 14.84 -7.65 7.95
CA ALA A 77 16.30 -7.72 7.80
C ALA A 77 16.84 -6.69 6.78
N ASN A 78 16.28 -5.47 6.80
CA ASN A 78 16.62 -4.43 5.84
C ASN A 78 18.11 -4.03 5.83
N ALA A 79 18.79 -4.14 6.98
CA ALA A 79 20.22 -3.85 7.10
C ALA A 79 21.12 -4.83 6.31
N ALA A 80 20.58 -5.96 5.84
CA ALA A 80 21.31 -6.92 5.04
C ALA A 80 21.35 -6.59 3.53
N PHE A 81 20.57 -5.60 3.09
CA PHE A 81 20.45 -5.24 1.68
C PHE A 81 21.15 -3.92 1.36
N GLU A 82 21.83 -3.91 0.23
CA GLU A 82 22.43 -2.70 -0.35
C GLU A 82 21.44 -2.03 -1.33
N ALA A 83 21.70 -0.77 -1.69
CA ALA A 83 20.83 0.00 -2.59
C ALA A 83 20.57 -0.72 -3.93
N ASN A 84 21.60 -1.30 -4.53
CA ASN A 84 21.52 -1.93 -5.86
C ASN A 84 21.55 -3.46 -5.77
N ASP A 85 21.07 -4.03 -4.67
CA ASP A 85 21.04 -5.49 -4.52
C ASP A 85 20.13 -6.12 -5.61
N PRO A 86 20.68 -6.98 -6.49
CA PRO A 86 19.91 -7.51 -7.62
C PRO A 86 18.72 -8.39 -7.19
N ALA A 87 18.86 -9.13 -6.09
CA ALA A 87 17.78 -9.99 -5.60
C ALA A 87 16.64 -9.15 -5.01
N LEU A 88 16.97 -8.06 -4.32
CA LEU A 88 15.99 -7.11 -3.82
C LEU A 88 15.19 -6.48 -4.96
N LEU A 89 15.86 -5.89 -5.94
CA LEU A 89 15.20 -5.19 -7.05
C LEU A 89 14.35 -6.15 -7.89
N ARG A 90 14.87 -7.36 -8.13
CA ARG A 90 14.09 -8.41 -8.81
C ARG A 90 12.84 -8.78 -8.02
N PHE A 91 12.95 -8.98 -6.71
CA PHE A 91 11.77 -9.26 -5.88
C PHE A 91 10.72 -8.15 -5.92
N VAL A 92 11.15 -6.88 -5.89
CA VAL A 92 10.25 -5.74 -6.03
C VAL A 92 9.55 -5.76 -7.38
N SER A 93 10.27 -6.05 -8.48
CA SER A 93 9.68 -6.21 -9.81
C SER A 93 8.60 -7.30 -9.83
N GLU A 94 8.93 -8.51 -9.35
CA GLU A 94 8.00 -9.63 -9.28
C GLU A 94 6.75 -9.31 -8.45
N LEU A 95 6.93 -8.64 -7.31
CA LEU A 95 5.81 -8.21 -6.47
C LEU A 95 4.88 -7.26 -7.22
N THR A 96 5.42 -6.37 -8.05
CA THR A 96 4.59 -5.47 -8.86
C THR A 96 3.96 -6.13 -10.08
N GLU A 97 4.51 -7.24 -10.59
CA GLU A 97 3.85 -8.09 -11.59
C GLU A 97 2.63 -8.78 -10.97
N CYS A 98 2.72 -9.21 -9.70
CA CYS A 98 1.58 -9.79 -8.97
C CYS A 98 0.41 -8.82 -8.76
N LEU A 99 0.58 -7.51 -8.95
CA LEU A 99 -0.52 -6.53 -8.91
C LEU A 99 -1.47 -6.66 -10.10
N ASP A 100 -0.98 -7.14 -11.24
CA ASP A 100 -1.74 -7.29 -12.50
C ASP A 100 -2.43 -8.65 -12.62
N ASN A 101 -2.40 -9.48 -11.57
CA ASN A 101 -3.03 -10.80 -11.56
C ASN A 101 -4.21 -10.82 -10.58
N PRO A 102 -5.43 -11.21 -10.99
CA PRO A 102 -6.62 -11.11 -10.14
C PRO A 102 -6.49 -11.95 -8.86
N MET A 103 -5.77 -13.07 -8.95
CA MET A 103 -5.64 -14.01 -7.84
C MET A 103 -4.66 -13.52 -6.77
N THR A 104 -3.78 -12.58 -7.09
CA THR A 104 -2.70 -12.09 -6.21
C THR A 104 -2.77 -10.59 -5.93
N THR A 105 -3.48 -9.80 -6.72
CA THR A 105 -3.48 -8.33 -6.67
C THR A 105 -3.69 -7.78 -5.26
N LYS A 106 -4.67 -8.31 -4.52
CA LYS A 106 -4.97 -7.88 -3.16
C LYS A 106 -3.85 -8.20 -2.16
N MET A 107 -3.23 -9.37 -2.28
CA MET A 107 -2.10 -9.76 -1.43
C MET A 107 -0.86 -8.92 -1.77
N ALA A 108 -0.59 -8.73 -3.07
CA ALA A 108 0.50 -7.88 -3.55
C ALA A 108 0.34 -6.44 -3.06
N ALA A 109 -0.87 -5.87 -3.12
CA ALA A 109 -1.16 -4.53 -2.59
C ALA A 109 -0.87 -4.42 -1.09
N GLY A 110 -1.21 -5.44 -0.28
CA GLY A 110 -0.86 -5.49 1.13
C GLY A 110 0.65 -5.58 1.39
N CYS A 111 1.37 -6.34 0.57
CA CYS A 111 2.83 -6.44 0.64
C CYS A 111 3.50 -5.11 0.25
N VAL A 112 3.04 -4.46 -0.82
CA VAL A 112 3.49 -3.12 -1.24
C VAL A 112 3.22 -2.10 -0.14
N ARG A 113 2.01 -2.09 0.45
CA ARG A 113 1.71 -1.25 1.63
C ARG A 113 2.75 -1.43 2.72
N THR A 114 3.12 -2.68 3.01
CA THR A 114 4.12 -2.99 4.03
C THR A 114 5.48 -2.40 3.66
N LEU A 115 5.94 -2.55 2.42
CA LEU A 115 7.21 -1.95 1.95
C LEU A 115 7.21 -0.42 1.96
N LEU A 116 6.06 0.21 1.76
CA LEU A 116 5.91 1.67 1.77
C LEU A 116 5.84 2.26 3.18
N VAL A 117 5.12 1.60 4.08
CA VAL A 117 4.73 2.17 5.39
C VAL A 117 5.62 1.69 6.53
N VAL A 118 6.15 0.46 6.46
CA VAL A 118 7.06 -0.03 7.50
C VAL A 118 8.40 0.69 7.38
N PRO A 119 8.96 1.23 8.48
CA PRO A 119 10.27 1.87 8.45
C PRO A 119 11.37 0.89 8.01
N ILE A 120 11.88 1.07 6.81
CA ILE A 120 13.06 0.36 6.29
C ILE A 120 14.25 1.31 6.46
N ARG A 121 15.24 0.91 7.26
CA ARG A 121 16.45 1.69 7.49
C ARG A 121 17.53 1.28 6.48
N GLY A 122 18.41 2.22 6.12
CA GLY A 122 19.57 1.95 5.28
C GLY A 122 19.38 2.22 3.79
N ALA A 123 20.40 1.85 3.01
CA ALA A 123 20.54 2.24 1.61
C ALA A 123 19.54 1.59 0.64
N ALA A 124 18.91 0.49 1.05
CA ALA A 124 17.92 -0.24 0.26
C ALA A 124 16.61 0.54 0.08
N HIS A 125 16.19 1.36 1.07
CA HIS A 125 14.87 1.97 1.05
C HIS A 125 14.65 2.95 -0.12
N PRO A 126 15.57 3.89 -0.41
CA PRO A 126 15.43 4.75 -1.60
C PRO A 126 15.34 3.98 -2.91
N ALA A 127 16.07 2.87 -3.04
CA ALA A 127 16.07 2.05 -4.25
C ALA A 127 14.77 1.24 -4.43
N ILE A 128 14.19 0.75 -3.32
CA ILE A 128 12.86 0.15 -3.33
C ILE A 128 11.82 1.18 -3.79
N LEU A 129 11.85 2.39 -3.22
CA LEU A 129 10.91 3.45 -3.58
C LEU A 129 11.05 3.89 -5.04
N SER A 130 12.28 4.04 -5.55
CA SER A 130 12.51 4.45 -6.94
C SER A 130 11.98 3.44 -7.95
N HIS A 131 11.96 2.14 -7.60
CA HIS A 131 11.38 1.08 -8.43
C HIS A 131 9.86 0.98 -8.26
N LEU A 132 9.35 1.10 -7.03
CA LEU A 132 7.91 0.98 -6.76
C LEU A 132 7.11 2.17 -7.31
N LEU A 133 7.55 3.41 -7.06
CA LEU A 133 6.73 4.60 -7.31
C LEU A 133 6.24 4.71 -8.77
N PRO A 134 7.09 4.59 -9.81
CA PRO A 134 6.61 4.68 -11.19
C PRO A 134 5.53 3.63 -11.49
N ARG A 135 5.73 2.41 -10.97
CA ARG A 135 4.82 1.29 -11.20
C ARG A 135 3.48 1.46 -10.49
N LEU A 136 3.48 2.00 -9.27
CA LEU A 136 2.26 2.29 -8.52
C LEU A 136 1.45 3.46 -9.11
N VAL A 137 2.13 4.47 -9.66
CA VAL A 137 1.48 5.55 -10.40
C VAL A 137 0.76 4.98 -11.63
N THR A 138 1.43 4.14 -12.41
CA THR A 138 0.81 3.44 -13.56
C THR A 138 -0.38 2.59 -13.10
N PHE A 139 -0.22 1.81 -12.03
CA PHE A 139 -1.29 0.96 -11.49
C PHE A 139 -2.54 1.73 -11.07
N LEU A 140 -2.39 2.95 -10.54
CA LEU A 140 -3.50 3.82 -10.14
C LEU A 140 -4.13 4.58 -11.30
N THR A 141 -3.36 4.91 -12.34
CA THR A 141 -3.79 5.86 -13.38
C THR A 141 -4.20 5.19 -14.69
N VAL A 142 -3.76 3.96 -14.96
CA VAL A 142 -4.14 3.22 -16.16
C VAL A 142 -5.37 2.37 -15.83
N PRO A 143 -6.52 2.56 -16.52
CA PRO A 143 -7.70 1.72 -16.33
C PRO A 143 -7.40 0.23 -16.54
N SER A 144 -8.12 -0.62 -15.84
CA SER A 144 -7.96 -2.07 -15.93
C SER A 144 -9.27 -2.75 -15.64
N ASP A 145 -9.59 -3.77 -16.45
CA ASP A 145 -10.78 -4.62 -16.28
C ASP A 145 -10.50 -5.81 -15.35
N LEU A 146 -9.39 -5.77 -14.61
CA LEU A 146 -8.99 -6.81 -13.68
C LEU A 146 -9.98 -6.89 -12.52
N GLU A 147 -10.58 -8.07 -12.33
CA GLU A 147 -11.54 -8.29 -11.25
C GLU A 147 -10.92 -8.01 -9.86
N GLY A 148 -11.64 -7.27 -9.03
CA GLY A 148 -11.23 -6.98 -7.64
C GLY A 148 -10.10 -5.96 -7.49
N ILE A 149 -9.66 -5.31 -8.59
CA ILE A 149 -8.56 -4.34 -8.57
C ILE A 149 -8.87 -3.08 -7.76
N ASP A 150 -10.15 -2.68 -7.64
CA ASP A 150 -10.56 -1.45 -6.95
C ASP A 150 -10.11 -1.41 -5.49
N GLN A 151 -10.20 -2.55 -4.80
CA GLN A 151 -9.72 -2.68 -3.42
C GLN A 151 -8.20 -2.51 -3.36
N SER A 152 -7.47 -3.13 -4.30
CA SER A 152 -6.01 -2.99 -4.41
C SER A 152 -5.60 -1.54 -4.67
N ARG A 153 -6.25 -0.85 -5.62
CA ARG A 153 -5.97 0.57 -5.92
C ARG A 153 -6.22 1.46 -4.71
N THR A 154 -7.30 1.22 -3.98
CA THR A 154 -7.61 1.94 -2.73
C THR A 154 -6.53 1.72 -1.68
N ILE A 155 -6.08 0.47 -1.49
CA ILE A 155 -4.96 0.15 -0.58
C ILE A 155 -3.70 0.91 -0.99
N ILE A 156 -3.35 0.91 -2.28
CA ILE A 156 -2.15 1.59 -2.80
C ILE A 156 -2.25 3.11 -2.63
N ALA A 157 -3.38 3.73 -2.99
CA ALA A 157 -3.59 5.16 -2.85
C ALA A 157 -3.46 5.62 -1.39
N GLN A 158 -4.09 4.90 -0.46
CA GLN A 158 -3.93 5.15 0.97
C GLN A 158 -2.47 4.99 1.43
N SER A 159 -1.80 3.93 0.98
CA SER A 159 -0.44 3.61 1.41
C SER A 159 0.58 4.64 0.90
N LEU A 160 0.43 5.12 -0.33
CA LEU A 160 1.24 6.21 -0.87
C LEU A 160 1.03 7.51 -0.09
N THR A 161 -0.23 7.83 0.24
CA THR A 161 -0.56 9.00 1.06
C THR A 161 0.13 8.93 2.43
N THR A 162 0.06 7.75 3.07
CA THR A 162 0.72 7.51 4.36
C THR A 162 2.24 7.60 4.24
N ALA A 163 2.85 6.99 3.22
CA ALA A 163 4.29 6.96 3.04
C ALA A 163 4.87 8.35 2.71
N ILE A 164 4.23 9.12 1.83
CA ILE A 164 4.68 10.48 1.50
C ILE A 164 4.57 11.41 2.72
N SER A 165 3.59 11.17 3.59
CA SER A 165 3.43 11.92 4.84
C SER A 165 4.59 11.75 5.82
N THR A 166 5.37 10.66 5.71
CA THR A 166 6.57 10.41 6.53
C THR A 166 7.87 10.89 5.87
N PHE A 167 7.82 11.41 4.65
CA PHE A 167 9.01 11.90 3.96
C PHE A 167 9.61 13.12 4.68
N PRO A 168 10.94 13.29 4.61
CA PRO A 168 11.61 14.54 4.99
C PRO A 168 11.04 15.76 4.27
N THR A 169 11.03 16.92 4.95
CA THR A 169 10.39 18.15 4.47
C THR A 169 10.88 18.60 3.08
N ASP A 170 12.15 18.42 2.77
CA ASP A 170 12.76 18.72 1.47
C ASP A 170 12.22 17.85 0.32
N ARG A 171 11.67 16.67 0.62
CA ARG A 171 11.10 15.73 -0.36
C ARG A 171 9.58 15.70 -0.37
N LYS A 172 8.91 16.25 0.66
CA LYS A 172 7.45 16.28 0.75
C LYS A 172 6.81 16.95 -0.46
N LEU A 173 7.31 18.12 -0.89
CA LEU A 173 6.77 18.83 -2.05
C LEU A 173 6.80 17.96 -3.32
N ALA A 174 7.90 17.24 -3.57
CA ALA A 174 8.02 16.35 -4.72
C ALA A 174 7.05 15.16 -4.61
N GLY A 175 6.91 14.57 -3.42
CA GLY A 175 5.93 13.50 -3.16
C GLY A 175 4.49 13.96 -3.42
N PHE A 176 4.13 15.15 -2.96
CA PHE A 176 2.80 15.73 -3.19
C PHE A 176 2.58 16.05 -4.66
N ALA A 177 3.61 16.58 -5.35
CA ALA A 177 3.57 16.87 -6.78
C ALA A 177 3.38 15.61 -7.64
N LEU A 178 3.81 14.45 -7.15
CA LEU A 178 3.54 13.15 -7.77
C LEU A 178 2.13 12.66 -7.45
N LEU A 179 1.76 12.62 -6.16
CA LEU A 179 0.56 11.94 -5.70
C LEU A 179 -0.73 12.70 -6.01
N ILE A 180 -0.77 14.03 -5.87
CA ILE A 180 -1.99 14.80 -6.11
C ILE A 180 -2.49 14.64 -7.56
N PRO A 181 -1.66 14.83 -8.60
CA PRO A 181 -2.09 14.57 -9.98
C PRO A 181 -2.45 13.10 -10.22
N THR A 182 -1.75 12.15 -9.58
CA THR A 182 -2.05 10.71 -9.69
C THR A 182 -3.45 10.39 -9.17
N LEU A 183 -3.83 10.93 -8.01
CA LEU A 183 -5.16 10.76 -7.42
C LEU A 183 -6.25 11.39 -8.28
N LEU A 184 -6.01 12.61 -8.78
CA LEU A 184 -6.94 13.30 -9.67
C LEU A 184 -7.13 12.56 -10.99
N ALA A 185 -6.05 12.07 -11.61
CA ALA A 185 -6.13 11.31 -12.85
C ALA A 185 -6.86 9.97 -12.67
N ARG A 186 -6.74 9.32 -11.50
CA ARG A 186 -7.56 8.16 -11.17
C ARG A 186 -9.03 8.54 -11.06
N ALA A 187 -9.35 9.56 -10.27
CA ALA A 187 -10.73 10.00 -10.04
C ALA A 187 -11.42 10.54 -11.30
N GLU A 188 -10.66 11.08 -12.25
CA GLU A 188 -11.17 11.49 -13.55
C GLU A 188 -11.67 10.28 -14.38
N LYS A 189 -10.93 9.17 -14.34
CA LYS A 189 -11.25 7.95 -15.10
C LYS A 189 -12.24 7.04 -14.37
N GLU A 190 -12.13 6.96 -13.06
CA GLU A 190 -12.98 6.16 -12.18
C GLU A 190 -13.99 7.08 -11.48
N THR A 191 -15.10 7.40 -12.15
CA THR A 191 -16.08 8.37 -11.64
C THR A 191 -17.01 7.81 -10.55
N SER A 192 -16.71 6.65 -9.97
CA SER A 192 -17.55 6.03 -8.96
C SER A 192 -17.58 6.86 -7.67
N PRO A 193 -18.72 7.00 -6.97
CA PRO A 193 -18.81 7.77 -5.72
C PRO A 193 -17.81 7.33 -4.65
N VAL A 194 -17.48 6.04 -4.63
CA VAL A 194 -16.49 5.46 -3.70
C VAL A 194 -15.10 6.04 -3.96
N VAL A 195 -14.66 6.06 -5.23
CA VAL A 195 -13.35 6.60 -5.61
C VAL A 195 -13.29 8.11 -5.40
N GLN A 196 -14.37 8.84 -5.68
CA GLN A 196 -14.43 10.29 -5.41
C GLN A 196 -14.28 10.60 -3.91
N LYS A 197 -15.03 9.88 -3.06
CA LYS A 197 -14.95 10.06 -1.60
C LYS A 197 -13.58 9.69 -1.04
N GLU A 198 -12.98 8.60 -1.54
CA GLU A 198 -11.64 8.17 -1.16
C GLU A 198 -10.59 9.21 -1.57
N THR A 199 -10.64 9.68 -2.82
CA THR A 199 -9.76 10.72 -3.36
C THR A 199 -9.84 12.00 -2.52
N ALA A 200 -11.05 12.45 -2.19
CA ALA A 200 -11.23 13.60 -1.32
C ALA A 200 -10.58 13.40 0.05
N ALA A 201 -10.78 12.23 0.67
CA ALA A 201 -10.16 11.91 1.96
C ALA A 201 -8.62 11.91 1.88
N ARG A 202 -8.02 11.40 0.79
CA ARG A 202 -6.57 11.44 0.59
C ARG A 202 -6.04 12.86 0.40
N LEU A 203 -6.73 13.68 -0.40
CA LEU A 203 -6.37 15.09 -0.60
C LEU A 203 -6.41 15.89 0.70
N LEU A 204 -7.45 15.70 1.51
CA LEU A 204 -7.59 16.34 2.81
C LEU A 204 -6.52 15.86 3.81
N GLU A 205 -6.14 14.58 3.78
CA GLU A 205 -5.04 14.05 4.59
C GLU A 205 -3.71 14.69 4.21
N LEU A 206 -3.41 14.82 2.91
CA LEU A 206 -2.21 15.52 2.43
C LEU A 206 -2.19 16.99 2.88
N ALA A 207 -3.32 17.70 2.72
CA ALA A 207 -3.44 19.08 3.15
C ALA A 207 -3.26 19.25 4.67
N SER A 208 -3.75 18.29 5.45
CA SER A 208 -3.60 18.27 6.91
C SER A 208 -2.17 17.94 7.35
N ASN A 209 -1.45 17.11 6.58
CA ASN A 209 -0.06 16.76 6.86
C ASN A 209 0.91 17.93 6.62
N ASP A 210 0.74 18.64 5.50
CA ASP A 210 1.56 19.81 5.16
C ASP A 210 0.80 20.75 4.22
N ALA A 211 0.15 21.76 4.80
CA ALA A 211 -0.64 22.73 4.06
C ALA A 211 0.21 23.58 3.09
N SER A 212 1.50 23.79 3.40
CA SER A 212 2.39 24.60 2.55
C SER A 212 2.76 23.83 1.29
N ALA A 213 3.21 22.58 1.45
CA ALA A 213 3.51 21.70 0.31
C ALA A 213 2.26 21.46 -0.55
N PHE A 214 1.11 21.20 0.09
CA PHE A 214 -0.16 21.02 -0.61
C PHE A 214 -0.52 22.24 -1.48
N ARG A 215 -0.53 23.45 -0.89
CA ARG A 215 -0.81 24.68 -1.65
C ARG A 215 0.22 24.91 -2.76
N GLY A 216 1.49 24.64 -2.51
CA GLY A 216 2.56 24.76 -3.50
C GLY A 216 2.32 23.92 -4.75
N VAL A 217 1.75 22.72 -4.60
CA VAL A 217 1.35 21.85 -5.72
C VAL A 217 0.05 22.32 -6.35
N VAL A 218 -0.97 22.62 -5.55
CA VAL A 218 -2.28 23.07 -6.04
C VAL A 218 -2.14 24.29 -6.94
N LEU A 219 -1.27 25.26 -6.61
CA LEU A 219 -1.04 26.44 -7.44
C LEU A 219 -0.53 26.10 -8.85
N ARG A 220 0.19 24.98 -9.00
CA ARG A 220 0.79 24.52 -10.27
C ARG A 220 -0.11 23.59 -11.08
N LEU A 221 -1.25 23.16 -10.53
CA LEU A 221 -2.23 22.37 -11.27
C LEU A 221 -2.84 23.20 -12.41
N SER A 222 -3.23 22.51 -13.50
CA SER A 222 -4.00 23.13 -14.59
C SER A 222 -5.37 23.61 -14.11
N ALA A 223 -6.04 24.45 -14.91
CA ALA A 223 -7.38 24.93 -14.56
C ALA A 223 -8.38 23.77 -14.43
N GLU A 224 -8.28 22.78 -15.32
CA GLU A 224 -9.11 21.58 -15.34
C GLU A 224 -8.87 20.73 -14.10
N GLN A 225 -7.61 20.50 -13.73
CA GLN A 225 -7.24 19.73 -12.54
C GLN A 225 -7.70 20.42 -11.24
N LYS A 226 -7.59 21.76 -11.16
CA LYS A 226 -8.10 22.55 -10.02
C LYS A 226 -9.61 22.42 -9.91
N SER A 227 -10.33 22.59 -11.02
CA SER A 227 -11.79 22.46 -11.07
C SER A 227 -12.25 21.06 -10.65
N LEU A 228 -11.58 20.01 -11.14
CA LEU A 228 -11.83 18.63 -10.73
C LEU A 228 -11.60 18.47 -9.23
N MET A 229 -10.43 18.87 -8.71
CA MET A 229 -10.10 18.77 -7.29
C MET A 229 -11.16 19.46 -6.40
N GLU A 230 -11.59 20.66 -6.76
CA GLU A 230 -12.64 21.38 -6.04
C GLU A 230 -13.97 20.65 -6.06
N LYS A 231 -14.38 20.12 -7.22
CA LYS A 231 -15.61 19.33 -7.37
C LYS A 231 -15.58 18.09 -6.47
N ILE A 232 -14.44 17.40 -6.41
CA ILE A 232 -14.25 16.20 -5.58
C ILE A 232 -14.36 16.54 -4.08
N ILE A 233 -13.65 17.58 -3.63
CA ILE A 233 -13.67 17.99 -2.22
C ILE A 233 -15.08 18.46 -1.83
N LYS A 234 -15.71 19.31 -2.63
CA LYS A 234 -17.08 19.81 -2.39
C LYS A 234 -18.12 18.69 -2.40
N GLY A 235 -18.00 17.72 -3.31
CA GLY A 235 -18.90 16.57 -3.37
C GLY A 235 -18.75 15.58 -2.21
N SER A 236 -17.60 15.58 -1.52
CA SER A 236 -17.35 14.72 -0.35
C SER A 236 -17.87 15.30 0.96
N GLN A 237 -17.99 16.63 1.03
CA GLN A 237 -18.70 17.33 2.09
C GLN A 237 -20.19 17.17 1.74
N GLY A 238 -20.86 16.18 2.34
CA GLY A 238 -22.31 16.04 2.19
C GLY A 238 -23.05 17.35 2.51
N PRO A 239 -24.35 17.46 2.20
CA PRO A 239 -25.12 18.65 2.57
C PRO A 239 -24.79 18.97 4.03
N LYS A 240 -24.24 20.18 4.26
CA LYS A 240 -23.97 20.66 5.62
C LYS A 240 -25.25 20.40 6.38
N GLN A 241 -25.19 19.49 7.35
CA GLN A 241 -26.20 19.45 8.38
C GLN A 241 -26.01 20.79 9.08
N GLU A 242 -26.76 21.80 8.63
CA GLU A 242 -27.07 22.95 9.45
C GLU A 242 -27.62 22.33 10.72
N VAL A 243 -26.79 22.31 11.77
CA VAL A 243 -27.30 22.20 13.12
C VAL A 243 -28.15 23.46 13.26
N ARG A 244 -29.43 23.34 12.89
CA ARG A 244 -30.45 24.22 13.45
C ARG A 244 -30.37 23.94 14.95
N GLU A 245 -29.76 24.86 15.67
CA GLU A 245 -30.10 25.09 17.06
C GLU A 245 -31.58 25.49 17.09
N GLU A 246 -32.47 24.51 16.95
CA GLU A 246 -33.83 24.61 17.44
C GLU A 246 -33.71 24.49 18.96
N VAL A 247 -33.54 25.66 19.59
CA VAL A 247 -33.88 25.86 20.99
C VAL A 247 -35.40 25.66 21.09
N GLU A 248 -35.83 24.44 21.36
CA GLU A 248 -37.15 24.16 21.93
C GLU A 248 -37.00 23.37 23.23
N GLU A 249 -37.45 24.01 24.30
CA GLU A 249 -37.62 23.45 25.63
C GLU A 249 -38.65 22.29 25.63
N LYS A 250 -38.48 21.39 26.63
CA LYS A 250 -39.42 20.34 27.13
C LYS A 250 -39.40 19.02 26.33
N GLU A 251 -39.31 17.82 26.90
CA GLU A 251 -39.32 17.24 28.25
C GLU A 251 -38.79 15.79 28.10
N PRO A 252 -38.14 15.15 29.10
CA PRO A 252 -37.67 13.77 28.93
C PRO A 252 -38.76 12.74 29.23
N THR A 253 -39.25 12.03 28.21
CA THR A 253 -40.15 10.88 28.37
C THR A 253 -39.37 9.63 28.78
N ILE A 254 -39.46 9.28 30.06
CA ILE A 254 -38.93 8.04 30.63
C ILE A 254 -39.81 6.85 30.17
N ALA A 255 -39.28 5.98 29.32
CA ALA A 255 -39.91 4.70 28.99
C ALA A 255 -39.29 3.58 29.85
N LEU A 256 -39.99 3.19 30.92
CA LEU A 256 -39.72 1.98 31.71
C LEU A 256 -40.07 0.73 30.89
N LYS A 257 -39.07 -0.09 30.55
CA LYS A 257 -39.29 -1.48 30.12
C LYS A 257 -39.53 -2.36 31.35
N MET A 258 -40.77 -2.81 31.54
CA MET A 258 -41.09 -3.94 32.41
C MET A 258 -40.96 -5.23 31.58
N ASN A 259 -40.13 -6.16 32.02
CA ASN A 259 -40.14 -7.54 31.53
C ASN A 259 -41.19 -8.32 32.34
N PHE A 260 -42.11 -8.98 31.64
CA PHE A 260 -42.86 -10.13 32.15
C PHE A 260 -42.89 -11.20 31.06
#